data_AF-M0NM19-F1
#
_entry.id   AF-M0NM19-F1
#
_cell.length_a   1.000
_cell.length_b   1.000
_cell.length_c   1.000
_cell.angle_alpha   90.00
_cell.angle_beta   90.00
_cell.angle_gamma   90.00
#
_symmetry.space_group_name_H-M   'P 1'
#
loop_
_entity.id
_entity.type
_entity.pdbx_description
1 polymer ?
#
loop_
_entity_poly.entity_id
_entity_poly.type
_entity_poly.pdbx_seq_one_letter_code
_entity_poly.pdbx_strand_id
1 'polypeptide(L)'
;MTGGSALPLGDSLEVWVAILLIGVATYGFRISFIHLFGRIDEVPDRIKRLLRYVPPAVLAALVLPDLVTLRPSVAATLVDERLIAGVAAGAVAWRTENVMATIATGMVTLWLFRFVVFA
;
A
#
# COMPACT_ATOMS: atom_id res chain seq x y z
N MET A 1 13.09 -25.05 -15.77
CA MET A 1 14.56 -25.02 -15.63
C MET A 1 14.88 -24.83 -14.16
N THR A 2 14.76 -25.92 -13.41
CA THR A 2 14.95 -26.03 -11.97
C THR A 2 16.36 -26.51 -11.72
N GLY A 3 17.26 -25.60 -11.33
CA GLY A 3 18.67 -25.89 -11.09
C GLY A 3 19.02 -25.79 -9.62
N GLY A 4 19.02 -26.94 -8.94
CA GLY A 4 19.91 -27.29 -7.82
C GLY A 4 19.85 -26.49 -6.50
N SER A 5 19.03 -26.93 -5.54
CA SER A 5 19.33 -26.77 -4.12
C SER A 5 19.74 -28.14 -3.53
N ALA A 6 21.05 -28.37 -3.48
CA ALA A 6 21.65 -29.64 -3.05
C ALA A 6 21.90 -29.73 -1.53
N LEU A 7 21.32 -28.85 -0.70
CA LEU A 7 21.46 -28.93 0.76
C LEU A 7 20.16 -28.44 1.43
N PRO A 8 19.61 -29.16 2.43
CA PRO A 8 18.51 -28.66 3.28
C PRO A 8 18.92 -27.42 4.12
N LEU A 9 20.20 -27.03 4.07
CA LEU A 9 20.75 -25.79 4.61
C LEU A 9 20.65 -24.60 3.62
N GLY A 10 20.43 -24.85 2.32
CA GLY A 10 20.37 -23.84 1.26
C GLY A 10 19.20 -22.89 1.44
N ASP A 11 17.99 -23.42 1.60
CA ASP A 11 16.77 -22.61 1.81
C ASP A 11 16.86 -21.76 3.10
N SER A 12 17.43 -22.32 4.17
CA SER A 12 17.60 -21.59 5.44
C SER A 12 18.66 -20.50 5.32
N LEU A 13 19.80 -20.79 4.68
CA LEU A 13 20.86 -19.81 4.44
C LEU A 13 20.36 -18.68 3.52
N GLU A 14 19.60 -19.01 2.49
CA GLU A 14 18.96 -18.04 1.60
C GLU A 14 18.01 -17.11 2.36
N VAL A 15 17.18 -17.64 3.26
CA VAL A 15 16.29 -16.84 4.12
C VAL A 15 17.10 -15.94 5.05
N TRP A 16 18.15 -16.46 5.70
CA TRP A 16 19.01 -15.65 6.58
C TRP A 16 19.74 -14.55 5.83
N VAL A 17 20.27 -14.85 4.63
CA VAL A 17 20.92 -13.86 3.75
C VAL A 17 19.90 -12.81 3.31
N ALA A 18 18.67 -13.20 2.94
CA ALA A 18 17.61 -12.27 2.57
C ALA A 18 17.21 -11.35 3.73
N ILE A 19 17.03 -11.90 4.94
CA ILE A 19 16.74 -11.11 6.15
C ILE A 19 17.84 -10.09 6.42
N LEU A 20 19.11 -10.52 6.34
CA LEU A 20 20.26 -9.67 6.62
C LEU A 20 20.40 -8.58 5.55
N LEU A 21 20.21 -8.91 4.27
CA LEU A 21 20.19 -7.94 3.16
C LEU A 21 19.07 -6.91 3.32
N ILE A 22 17.83 -7.35 3.57
CA ILE A 22 16.68 -6.46 3.77
C ILE A 22 16.88 -5.60 5.01
N GLY A 23 17.39 -6.17 6.10
CA GLY A 23 17.71 -5.47 7.34
C GLY A 23 18.75 -4.37 7.12
N VAL A 24 19.88 -4.71 6.49
CA VAL A 24 20.95 -3.74 6.17
C VAL A 24 20.46 -2.67 5.19
N ALA A 25 19.70 -3.04 4.16
CA ALA A 25 19.13 -2.07 3.22
C ALA A 25 18.17 -1.09 3.92
N THR A 26 17.24 -1.60 4.72
CA THR A 26 16.26 -0.78 5.47
C THR A 26 16.96 0.16 6.45
N TYR A 27 17.94 -0.37 7.20
CA TYR A 27 18.69 0.42 8.17
C TYR A 27 19.62 1.43 7.46
N GLY A 28 20.21 1.05 6.33
CA GLY A 28 21.01 1.92 5.47
C GLY A 28 20.22 3.10 4.92
N PHE A 29 18.97 2.87 4.46
CA PHE A 29 18.07 3.96 4.07
C PHE A 29 17.72 4.87 5.25
N ARG A 30 17.42 4.30 6.43
CA ARG A 30 17.17 5.09 7.65
C ARG A 30 18.37 5.96 8.05
N ILE A 31 19.57 5.38 8.10
CA ILE A 31 20.79 6.10 8.46
C ILE A 31 21.15 7.12 7.39
N SER A 32 20.98 6.82 6.09
CA SER A 32 21.21 7.79 5.01
C SER A 32 20.39 9.05 5.21
N PHE A 33 19.10 8.93 5.57
CA PHE A 33 18.29 10.09 5.91
C PHE A 33 18.86 10.87 7.10
N ILE A 34 19.22 10.19 8.20
CA ILE A 34 19.76 10.84 9.40
C ILE A 34 21.11 11.53 9.14
N HIS A 35 22.01 10.89 8.39
CA HIS A 35 23.32 11.46 8.04
C HIS A 35 23.20 12.61 7.05
N LEU A 36 22.23 12.56 6.13
CA LEU A 36 21.91 13.65 5.22
C LEU A 36 21.28 14.85 5.96
N PHE A 37 20.46 14.61 6.99
CA PHE A 37 19.95 15.64 7.89
C PHE A 37 21.04 16.30 8.76
N GLY A 38 22.16 15.63 9.01
CA GLY A 38 23.28 16.15 9.79
C GLY A 38 24.32 16.98 9.01
N ARG A 39 24.23 17.05 7.68
CA ARG A 39 25.15 17.84 6.82
C ARG A 39 24.48 18.96 6.02
N ILE A 40 23.15 18.98 5.97
CA ILE A 40 22.37 19.96 5.22
C ILE A 40 21.44 20.63 6.22
N ASP A 41 21.94 21.66 6.91
CA ASP A 41 21.21 22.42 7.94
C ASP A 41 19.90 23.05 7.42
N GLU A 42 19.69 23.11 6.10
CA GLU A 42 18.45 23.59 5.49
C GLU A 42 17.98 22.66 4.38
N VAL A 43 17.17 21.65 4.73
CA VAL A 43 16.36 20.92 3.73
C VAL A 43 15.44 21.94 3.06
N PRO A 44 15.54 22.18 1.73
CA PRO A 44 14.71 23.16 1.03
C PRO A 44 13.23 22.89 1.28
N ASP A 45 12.45 23.92 1.59
CA ASP A 45 11.04 23.80 1.96
C ASP A 45 10.20 23.03 0.93
N ARG A 46 10.60 23.05 -0.35
CA ARG A 46 9.99 22.26 -1.42
C ARG A 46 10.07 20.75 -1.17
N ILE A 47 11.22 20.26 -0.69
CA ILE A 47 11.44 18.83 -0.42
C ILE A 47 10.68 18.41 0.84
N LYS A 48 10.71 19.23 1.90
CA LYS A 48 9.91 19.00 3.12
C LYS A 48 8.41 18.91 2.84
N ARG A 49 7.88 19.77 1.95
CA ARG A 49 6.48 19.67 1.49
C ARG A 49 6.22 18.36 0.77
N LEU A 50 7.08 17.95 -0.16
CA LEU A 50 6.91 16.69 -0.89
C LEU A 50 6.95 15.47 0.04
N LEU A 51 7.88 15.44 0.99
CA LEU A 51 8.01 14.35 1.96
C LEU A 51 6.76 14.18 2.85
N ARG A 52 6.05 15.27 3.16
CA ARG A 52 4.77 15.21 3.90
C ARG A 52 3.66 14.47 3.14
N TYR A 53 3.72 14.44 1.80
CA TYR A 53 2.75 13.73 0.96
C TYR A 53 3.13 12.26 0.71
N VAL A 54 4.34 11.83 1.10
CA VAL A 54 4.78 10.44 0.89
C VAL A 54 3.89 9.45 1.67
N PRO A 55 3.63 9.62 2.98
CA PRO A 55 2.77 8.67 3.71
C PRO A 55 1.37 8.48 3.09
N PRO A 56 0.58 9.54 2.79
CA PRO A 56 -0.73 9.35 2.17
C PRO A 56 -0.65 8.81 0.74
N ALA A 57 0.39 9.17 -0.04
CA ALA A 57 0.57 8.64 -1.39
C ALA A 57 0.88 7.13 -1.40
N VAL A 58 1.69 6.66 -0.45
CA VAL A 58 1.98 5.23 -0.29
C VAL A 58 0.72 4.47 0.11
N LEU A 59 -0.09 5.00 1.04
CA LEU A 59 -1.37 4.38 1.39
C LEU A 59 -2.31 4.29 0.17
N ALA A 60 -2.39 5.36 -0.62
CA ALA A 60 -3.17 5.35 -1.87
C ALA A 60 -2.63 4.28 -2.85
N ALA A 61 -1.31 4.19 -3.03
CA ALA A 61 -0.68 3.21 -3.92
C ALA A 61 -0.86 1.76 -3.44
N LEU A 62 -0.97 1.52 -2.13
CA LEU A 62 -1.26 0.20 -1.57
C LEU A 62 -2.72 -0.23 -1.78
N VAL A 63 -3.65 0.72 -1.67
CA VAL A 63 -5.09 0.45 -1.79
C VAL A 63 -5.52 0.39 -3.26
N LEU A 64 -4.92 1.20 -4.13
CA LEU A 64 -5.27 1.29 -5.56
C LEU A 64 -5.28 -0.05 -6.31
N PRO A 65 -4.27 -0.94 -6.24
CA PRO A 65 -4.30 -2.23 -6.94
C PRO A 65 -5.44 -3.12 -6.45
N ASP A 66 -5.81 -2.97 -5.18
CA ASP A 66 -6.89 -3.72 -4.55
C ASP A 66 -8.28 -3.24 -5.01
N LEU A 67 -8.39 -1.97 -5.42
CA LEU A 67 -9.59 -1.39 -6.04
C LEU A 67 -9.66 -1.66 -7.55
N VAL A 68 -8.51 -1.61 -8.23
CA VAL A 68 -8.40 -1.63 -9.70
C VAL A 68 -8.19 -3.04 -10.24
N THR A 69 -8.40 -4.09 -9.42
CA THR A 69 -8.14 -5.51 -9.75
C THR A 69 -8.35 -5.79 -11.24
N LEU A 70 -7.25 -5.91 -11.99
CA LEU A 70 -7.26 -6.18 -13.43
C LEU A 70 -7.69 -7.64 -13.63
N ARG A 71 -9.00 -7.90 -13.55
CA ARG A 71 -9.57 -9.17 -13.99
C ARG A 71 -9.63 -9.20 -15.52
N PRO A 72 -9.74 -10.39 -16.14
CA PRO A 72 -9.66 -10.56 -17.60
C PRO A 72 -10.76 -9.83 -18.40
N SER A 73 -11.79 -9.27 -17.75
CA SER A 73 -12.90 -8.59 -18.41
C SER A 73 -13.28 -7.29 -17.71
N VAL A 74 -13.29 -6.20 -18.50
CA VAL A 74 -13.67 -4.83 -18.07
C VAL A 74 -15.10 -4.78 -17.50
N ALA A 75 -16.00 -5.63 -18.01
CA ALA A 75 -17.36 -5.74 -17.52
C ALA A 75 -17.47 -6.36 -16.12
N ALA A 76 -16.57 -7.28 -15.74
CA ALA A 76 -16.55 -7.86 -14.40
C ALA A 76 -15.91 -6.88 -13.39
N THR A 77 -14.94 -6.08 -13.81
CA THR A 77 -14.31 -5.04 -12.98
C THR A 77 -15.26 -3.86 -12.69
N LEU A 78 -16.16 -3.50 -13.61
CA LEU A 78 -17.17 -2.44 -13.37
C LEU A 78 -18.29 -2.87 -12.41
N VAL A 79 -18.60 -4.17 -12.35
CA VAL A 79 -19.60 -4.74 -11.43
C VAL A 79 -18.96 -5.15 -10.09
N ASP A 80 -17.63 -5.02 -9.97
CA ASP A 80 -16.90 -5.44 -8.78
C ASP A 80 -17.24 -4.51 -7.60
N GLU A 81 -17.81 -5.11 -6.58
CA GLU A 81 -18.37 -4.48 -5.38
C GLU A 81 -17.35 -3.56 -4.69
N ARG A 82 -16.07 -3.90 -4.81
CA ARG A 82 -14.94 -3.16 -4.22
C ARG A 82 -14.74 -1.79 -4.88
N LEU A 83 -14.97 -1.67 -6.19
CA LEU A 83 -14.78 -0.41 -6.91
C LEU A 83 -15.91 0.57 -6.57
N ILE A 84 -17.16 0.08 -6.52
CA ILE A 84 -18.31 0.88 -6.09
C ILE A 84 -18.17 1.32 -4.63
N ALA A 85 -17.77 0.40 -3.73
CA ALA A 85 -17.51 0.73 -2.34
C ALA A 85 -16.36 1.73 -2.17
N GLY A 86 -15.30 1.62 -2.97
CA GLY A 86 -14.18 2.56 -2.98
C GLY A 86 -14.58 3.97 -3.44
N VAL A 87 -15.38 4.08 -4.49
CA VAL A 87 -15.89 5.38 -4.99
C VAL A 87 -16.84 6.03 -3.97
N ALA A 88 -17.75 5.24 -3.39
CA ALA A 88 -18.66 5.73 -2.35
C ALA A 88 -17.90 6.21 -1.10
N ALA A 89 -16.91 5.44 -0.64
CA ALA A 89 -16.05 5.83 0.47
C ALA A 89 -15.25 7.10 0.14
N GLY A 90 -14.70 7.22 -1.08
CA GLY A 90 -13.99 8.43 -1.52
C GLY A 90 -14.87 9.67 -1.55
N ALA A 91 -16.12 9.55 -2.03
CA ALA A 91 -17.08 10.64 -2.04
C ALA A 91 -17.44 11.11 -0.62
N VAL A 92 -17.62 10.17 0.33
CA VAL A 92 -17.88 10.51 1.73
C VAL A 92 -16.65 11.10 2.40
N ALA A 93 -15.45 10.57 2.13
CA ALA A 93 -14.20 11.14 2.65
C ALA A 93 -14.05 12.61 2.25
N TRP A 94 -14.36 12.94 1.00
CA TRP A 94 -14.30 14.33 0.52
C TRP A 94 -15.36 15.23 1.17
N ARG A 95 -16.52 14.67 1.51
CA ARG A 95 -17.64 15.45 2.10
C ARG A 95 -17.49 15.65 3.61
N THR A 96 -17.04 14.63 4.34
CA THR A 96 -17.07 14.60 5.81
C THR A 96 -15.74 14.91 6.48
N GLU A 97 -14.62 14.83 5.74
CA GLU A 97 -13.25 14.97 6.28
C GLU A 97 -13.00 14.11 7.54
N ASN A 98 -13.83 13.06 7.74
CA ASN A 98 -13.84 12.22 8.94
C ASN A 98 -13.50 10.78 8.56
N VAL A 99 -12.38 10.30 9.08
CA VAL A 99 -11.85 8.94 8.84
C VAL A 99 -12.85 7.87 9.29
N MET A 100 -13.52 8.05 10.43
CA MET A 100 -14.50 7.07 10.91
C MET A 100 -15.74 6.99 10.03
N ALA A 101 -16.25 8.13 9.56
CA ALA A 101 -17.39 8.16 8.63
C ALA A 101 -17.05 7.48 7.28
N THR A 102 -15.81 7.67 6.82
CA THR A 102 -15.30 7.05 5.59
C THR A 102 -15.22 5.53 5.72
N ILE A 103 -14.62 5.03 6.81
CA ILE A 103 -14.49 3.59 7.09
C ILE A 103 -15.87 2.95 7.25
N ALA A 104 -16.76 3.58 8.04
CA ALA A 104 -18.11 3.08 8.28
C ALA A 104 -18.89 2.98 6.96
N THR A 105 -18.85 4.03 6.13
CA THR A 105 -19.55 4.02 4.83
C THR A 105 -18.98 2.95 3.90
N GLY A 106 -17.65 2.86 3.78
CA GLY A 106 -17.01 1.84 2.95
C GLY A 106 -17.39 0.42 3.39
N MET A 107 -17.36 0.14 4.70
CA MET A 107 -17.79 -1.16 5.23
C MET A 107 -19.27 -1.44 4.97
N VAL A 108 -20.15 -0.47 5.21
CA VAL A 108 -21.60 -0.62 4.99
C VAL A 108 -21.89 -0.87 3.51
N THR A 109 -21.30 -0.10 2.59
CA THR A 109 -21.48 -0.30 1.15
C THR A 109 -20.98 -1.67 0.71
N LEU A 110 -19.79 -2.10 1.18
CA LEU A 110 -19.23 -3.41 0.82
C LEU A 110 -20.10 -4.55 1.37
N TRP A 111 -20.60 -4.43 2.60
CA TRP A 111 -21.54 -5.39 3.18
C TRP A 111 -22.86 -5.44 2.41
N LEU A 112 -23.42 -4.28 2.06
CA LEU A 112 -24.68 -4.21 1.34
C LEU A 112 -24.58 -4.90 -0.01
N PHE A 113 -23.51 -4.63 -0.77
CA PHE A 113 -23.29 -5.28 -2.06
C PHE A 113 -23.04 -6.78 -1.89
N ARG A 114 -22.15 -7.17 -0.97
CA ARG A 114 -21.78 -8.59 -0.80
C ARG A 114 -22.90 -9.48 -0.26
N PHE A 115 -23.77 -8.95 0.61
CA PHE A 115 -24.82 -9.75 1.26
C PHE A 115 -26.21 -9.56 0.66
N VAL A 116 -26.52 -8.41 0.06
CA VAL A 116 -27.88 -8.09 -0.46
C VAL A 116 -27.96 -8.23 -1.97
N VAL A 117 -26.86 -8.03 -2.70
CA VAL A 117 -26.86 -8.09 -4.19
C VAL A 117 -26.40 -9.46 -4.71
N PHE A 118 -25.55 -10.18 -3.98
CA PHE A 118 -24.99 -11.48 -4.38
C PHE A 118 -25.49 -12.70 -3.57
N ALA A 119 -26.54 -12.53 -2.75
CA ALA A 119 -27.28 -13.64 -2.11
C ALA A 119 -28.51 -14.02 -2.95
#